data_AF-A0AAD6L6P4-F1
#
_entry.id   AF-A0AAD6L6P4-F1
#
_cell.length_a   1.000
_cell.length_b   1.000
_cell.length_c   1.000
_cell.angle_alpha   90.00
_cell.angle_beta   90.00
_cell.angle_gamma   90.00
#
_symmetry.space_group_name_H-M   'P 1'
#
loop_
_entity.id
_entity.type
_entity.pdbx_description
1 polymer ?
#
loop_
_entity_poly.entity_id
_entity_poly.type
_entity_poly.pdbx_seq_one_letter_code
_entity_poly.pdbx_strand_id
1 'polypeptide(L)'
;MDGQLGVSGKNYSMPHLMDQFLELGSRSLGSLDHSETKSEGPLKICSIKAGGMMSLAIDDHGTLWMWGNCPQQSNKNGSSIAFESSFIPIPVHDFHGHPVVKVACGSEHVVALVSARETYKGEDLVCYSWGNNHHGQLGLGDRESRVHPEIIEMFNQGLFLGCL
;
A
#
# COMPACT_ATOMS: atom_id res chain seq x y z
N MET A 1 13.75 -57.61 20.78
CA MET A 1 12.72 -56.64 21.19
C MET A 1 13.05 -55.28 20.58
N ASP A 2 13.00 -55.25 19.24
CA ASP A 2 12.11 -54.43 18.41
C ASP A 2 11.85 -52.97 18.80
N GLY A 3 12.21 -52.06 17.89
CA GLY A 3 11.70 -50.69 17.84
C GLY A 3 12.53 -49.71 16.99
N GLN A 4 12.27 -49.66 15.68
CA GLN A 4 12.88 -48.79 14.67
C GLN A 4 12.36 -47.33 14.66
N LEU A 5 13.22 -46.42 14.14
CA LEU A 5 13.02 -45.25 13.23
C LEU A 5 11.82 -44.28 13.34
N GLY A 6 12.11 -42.98 13.19
CA GLY A 6 11.15 -41.92 12.79
C GLY A 6 11.69 -40.49 13.01
N VAL A 7 12.53 -39.95 12.13
CA VAL A 7 12.23 -38.98 11.04
C VAL A 7 11.74 -37.59 11.50
N SER A 8 12.62 -36.61 11.28
CA SER A 8 12.41 -35.23 10.80
C SER A 8 11.02 -34.57 10.92
N GLY A 9 11.00 -33.35 11.47
CA GLY A 9 9.93 -32.38 11.25
C GLY A 9 10.36 -30.96 11.61
N LYS A 10 10.95 -30.23 10.65
CA LYS A 10 11.09 -28.77 10.72
C LYS A 10 9.69 -28.16 10.69
N ASN A 11 9.21 -27.60 11.79
CA ASN A 11 7.96 -26.83 11.83
C ASN A 11 8.18 -25.45 11.20
N TYR A 12 8.16 -25.39 9.87
CA TYR A 12 7.88 -24.15 9.15
C TYR A 12 6.38 -24.11 8.87
N SER A 13 5.63 -23.44 9.75
CA SER A 13 4.24 -23.08 9.46
C SER A 13 4.26 -21.88 8.51
N MET A 14 4.41 -22.16 7.22
CA MET A 14 4.07 -21.21 6.15
C MET A 14 2.56 -20.93 6.22
N PRO A 15 2.11 -19.66 6.31
CA PRO A 15 0.68 -19.37 6.28
C PRO A 15 0.14 -19.65 4.86
N HIS A 16 -0.86 -20.52 4.79
CA HIS A 16 -1.56 -21.02 3.59
C HIS A 16 -2.44 -19.95 2.89
N LEU A 17 -2.06 -18.67 2.94
CA LEU A 17 -2.93 -17.56 2.48
C LEU A 17 -2.62 -17.07 1.07
N MET A 18 -1.49 -17.48 0.47
CA MET A 18 -1.14 -17.06 -0.90
C MET A 18 -1.98 -17.76 -1.98
N ASP A 19 -2.60 -18.90 -1.70
CA ASP A 19 -3.28 -19.69 -2.74
C ASP A 19 -4.67 -19.15 -3.09
N GLN A 20 -5.33 -18.40 -2.20
CA GLN A 20 -6.67 -17.85 -2.47
C GLN A 20 -6.66 -16.59 -3.34
N PHE A 21 -5.51 -15.95 -3.57
CA PHE A 21 -5.45 -14.72 -4.36
C PHE A 21 -5.47 -14.98 -5.88
N LEU A 22 -5.06 -16.17 -6.33
CA LEU A 22 -5.06 -16.51 -7.76
C LEU A 22 -6.44 -16.84 -8.34
N GLU A 23 -7.43 -17.20 -7.51
CA GLU A 23 -8.74 -17.68 -8.00
C GLU A 23 -9.71 -16.56 -8.41
N LEU A 24 -9.41 -15.28 -8.12
CA LEU A 24 -10.28 -14.16 -8.53
C LEU A 24 -9.95 -13.60 -9.93
N GLY A 25 -8.94 -14.15 -10.63
CA GLY A 25 -8.51 -13.69 -11.95
C GLY A 25 -9.05 -14.48 -13.16
N SER A 26 -9.71 -15.63 -12.99
CA SER A 26 -10.10 -16.48 -14.13
C SER A 26 -11.61 -16.58 -14.32
N ARG A 27 -12.19 -15.61 -15.02
CA ARG A 27 -13.37 -15.86 -15.88
C ARG A 27 -13.04 -15.41 -17.29
N SER A 28 -12.36 -16.27 -18.04
CA SER A 28 -12.19 -16.10 -19.48
C SER A 28 -13.35 -16.75 -20.23
N LEU A 29 -13.90 -16.06 -21.22
CA LEU A 29 -14.31 -16.71 -22.46
C LEU A 29 -14.01 -15.76 -23.63
N GLY A 30 -12.99 -16.11 -24.44
CA GLY A 30 -12.86 -15.55 -25.80
C GLY A 30 -11.44 -15.23 -26.29
N SER A 31 -10.91 -16.16 -27.11
CA SER A 31 -9.96 -16.00 -28.23
C SER A 31 -8.51 -15.49 -28.01
N LEU A 32 -7.59 -16.45 -28.17
CA LEU A 32 -6.34 -16.43 -28.96
C LEU A 32 -5.55 -15.11 -29.01
N ASP A 33 -4.52 -15.02 -28.17
CA ASP A 33 -3.17 -14.77 -28.68
C ASP A 33 -2.13 -15.32 -27.69
N HIS A 34 -1.07 -15.93 -28.22
CA HIS A 34 0.06 -16.43 -27.43
C HIS A 34 0.87 -15.25 -26.88
N SER A 35 0.61 -14.86 -25.62
CA SER A 35 1.59 -14.14 -24.82
C SER A 35 2.11 -15.06 -23.73
N GLU A 36 3.41 -15.29 -23.71
CA GLU A 36 4.14 -15.98 -22.66
C GLU A 36 3.62 -15.53 -21.29
N THR A 37 2.97 -16.43 -20.56
CA THR A 37 2.61 -16.22 -19.16
C THR A 37 3.91 -16.22 -18.36
N LYS A 38 4.48 -15.04 -18.20
CA LYS A 38 5.54 -14.78 -17.24
C LYS A 38 5.00 -15.24 -15.89
N SER A 39 5.54 -16.36 -15.40
CA SER A 39 5.34 -16.84 -14.04
C SER A 39 5.80 -15.72 -13.10
N GLU A 40 4.85 -14.91 -12.62
CA GLU A 40 5.09 -13.88 -11.62
C GLU A 40 5.56 -14.62 -10.36
N GLY A 41 6.83 -14.41 -9.99
CA GLY A 41 7.41 -15.01 -8.80
C GLY A 41 6.66 -14.56 -7.53
N PRO A 42 7.02 -15.12 -6.36
CA PRO A 42 6.42 -14.67 -5.11
C PRO A 42 6.64 -13.16 -4.92
N LEU A 43 5.56 -12.46 -4.59
CA LEU A 43 5.53 -11.02 -4.32
C LEU A 43 6.57 -10.65 -3.25
N LYS A 44 7.44 -9.67 -3.53
CA LYS A 44 8.55 -9.32 -2.63
C LYS A 44 8.28 -8.00 -1.95
N ILE A 45 8.40 -7.98 -0.62
CA ILE A 45 8.31 -6.74 0.14
C ILE A 45 9.68 -6.06 0.17
N CYS A 46 9.74 -4.80 -0.29
CA CYS A 46 10.97 -4.03 -0.35
C CYS A 46 11.08 -2.97 0.76
N SER A 47 9.96 -2.55 1.37
CA SER A 47 9.94 -1.56 2.44
C SER A 47 8.76 -1.79 3.39
N ILE A 48 8.92 -1.45 4.67
CA ILE A 48 7.88 -1.52 5.70
C ILE A 48 7.86 -0.26 6.58
N LYS A 49 6.69 0.06 7.13
CA LYS A 49 6.49 1.06 8.19
C LYS A 49 5.43 0.60 9.17
N ALA A 50 5.58 1.00 10.43
CA ALA A 50 4.59 0.82 11.48
C ALA A 50 4.19 2.19 12.02
N GLY A 51 2.89 2.39 12.19
CA GLY A 51 2.28 3.55 12.84
C GLY A 51 1.72 3.18 14.20
N GLY A 52 0.74 3.95 14.70
CA GLY A 52 0.15 3.72 16.03
C GLY A 52 -0.56 2.36 16.13
N MET A 53 -1.58 2.15 15.30
CA MET A 53 -2.31 0.87 15.19
C MET A 53 -2.37 0.37 13.75
N MET A 54 -1.53 0.91 12.87
CA MET A 54 -1.47 0.59 11.45
C MET A 54 -0.10 0.07 11.06
N SER A 55 -0.04 -0.70 9.98
CA SER A 55 1.18 -1.19 9.38
C SER A 55 1.09 -1.03 7.86
N LEU A 56 2.23 -0.75 7.25
CA LEU A 56 2.35 -0.44 5.83
C LEU A 56 3.52 -1.23 5.24
N ALA A 57 3.37 -1.68 4.00
CA ALA A 57 4.43 -2.29 3.24
C ALA A 57 4.40 -1.82 1.77
N ILE A 58 5.55 -1.77 1.14
CA ILE A 58 5.68 -1.52 -0.30
C ILE A 58 6.30 -2.78 -0.91
N ASP A 59 5.70 -3.29 -1.99
CA ASP A 59 6.23 -4.42 -2.73
C ASP A 59 7.20 -4.02 -3.84
N ASP A 60 7.76 -4.99 -4.56
CA ASP A 60 8.69 -4.79 -5.67
C ASP A 60 8.04 -4.25 -6.95
N HIS A 61 6.70 -4.14 -6.98
CA HIS A 61 5.94 -3.47 -8.02
C HIS A 61 5.60 -2.01 -7.65
N GLY A 62 5.90 -1.58 -6.43
CA GLY A 62 5.56 -0.26 -5.92
C GLY A 62 4.12 -0.14 -5.43
N THR A 63 3.41 -1.26 -5.22
CA THR A 63 2.09 -1.25 -4.58
C THR A 63 2.26 -0.97 -3.09
N LEU A 64 1.47 -0.03 -2.57
CA LEU A 64 1.36 0.19 -1.13
C LEU A 64 0.27 -0.72 -0.55
N TRP A 65 0.64 -1.44 0.49
CA TRP A 65 -0.24 -2.32 1.26
C TRP A 65 -0.44 -1.75 2.66
N MET A 66 -1.66 -1.84 3.20
CA MET A 66 -2.00 -1.37 4.54
C MET A 66 -2.84 -2.38 5.33
N TRP A 67 -2.60 -2.50 6.63
CA TRP A 67 -3.41 -3.28 7.56
C TRP A 67 -3.35 -2.70 8.99
N GLY A 68 -4.17 -3.25 9.88
CA GLY A 68 -4.46 -2.70 11.19
C GLY A 68 -5.61 -1.69 11.12
N ASN A 69 -5.61 -0.72 12.03
CA ASN A 69 -6.65 0.32 12.11
C ASN A 69 -6.39 1.40 11.05
N CYS A 70 -6.94 1.21 9.86
CA CYS A 70 -6.69 2.03 8.68
C CYS A 70 -7.96 2.76 8.23
N PRO A 71 -7.84 3.95 7.62
CA PRO A 71 -9.00 4.64 7.06
C PRO A 71 -9.57 3.81 5.89
N GLN A 72 -10.85 3.46 5.98
CA GLN A 72 -11.55 2.71 4.93
C GLN A 72 -12.10 3.65 3.86
N GLN A 73 -11.97 3.24 2.60
CA GLN A 73 -12.56 3.92 1.43
C GLN A 73 -14.07 3.69 1.31
N SER A 74 -14.74 3.30 2.41
CA SER A 74 -16.17 3.00 2.35
C SER A 74 -16.93 4.26 1.92
N ASN A 75 -17.83 4.08 0.95
CA ASN A 75 -18.60 5.14 0.27
C ASN A 75 -19.67 5.80 1.18
N LYS A 76 -19.41 5.87 2.48
CA LYS A 76 -20.32 6.43 3.48
C LYS A 76 -20.12 7.95 3.45
N ASN A 77 -21.14 8.67 2.99
CA ASN A 77 -21.21 10.15 2.85
C ASN A 77 -21.11 10.94 4.19
N GLY A 78 -20.33 10.47 5.17
CA GLY A 78 -20.11 11.18 6.43
C GLY A 78 -18.80 11.97 6.39
N SER A 79 -18.81 13.19 6.89
CA SER A 79 -17.63 14.05 7.05
C SER A 79 -16.59 13.51 8.05
N SER A 80 -16.87 12.39 8.73
CA SER A 80 -15.97 11.78 9.70
C SER A 80 -15.25 10.59 9.09
N ILE A 81 -13.92 10.60 9.16
CA ILE A 81 -13.10 9.44 8.83
C ILE A 81 -13.43 8.29 9.78
N ALA A 82 -13.71 7.12 9.23
CA ALA A 82 -13.88 5.89 10.00
C ALA A 82 -12.64 5.02 9.81
N PHE A 83 -11.99 4.67 10.92
CA PHE A 83 -10.92 3.68 10.93
C PHE A 83 -11.54 2.32 11.22
N GLU A 84 -11.25 1.35 10.36
CA GLU A 84 -11.68 -0.03 10.56
C GLU A 84 -10.45 -0.92 10.67
N SER A 85 -10.54 -1.93 11.54
CA SER A 85 -9.46 -2.89 11.74
C SER A 85 -9.46 -3.91 10.62
N SER A 86 -8.39 -3.92 9.83
CA SER A 86 -8.09 -5.01 8.91
C SER A 86 -6.96 -5.87 9.47
N PHE A 87 -7.16 -7.19 9.48
CA PHE A 87 -6.12 -8.17 9.85
C PHE A 87 -5.42 -8.78 8.63
N ILE A 88 -5.72 -8.30 7.43
CA ILE A 88 -5.11 -8.72 6.16
C ILE A 88 -4.57 -7.47 5.43
N PRO A 89 -3.37 -7.51 4.83
CA PRO A 89 -2.88 -6.42 3.97
C PRO A 89 -3.85 -6.15 2.81
N ILE A 90 -4.28 -4.90 2.68
CA ILE A 90 -5.14 -4.41 1.59
C ILE A 90 -4.32 -3.43 0.74
N PRO A 91 -4.32 -3.57 -0.60
CA PRO A 91 -3.64 -2.64 -1.48
C PRO A 91 -4.35 -1.27 -1.54
N VAL A 92 -3.56 -0.19 -1.64
CA VAL A 92 -4.04 1.18 -1.84
C VAL A 92 -4.03 1.49 -3.33
N HIS A 93 -5.22 1.68 -3.92
CA HIS A 93 -5.40 1.77 -5.37
C HIS A 93 -5.41 3.20 -5.93
N ASP A 94 -5.40 4.22 -5.08
CA ASP A 94 -5.61 5.63 -5.42
C ASP A 94 -4.48 6.23 -6.27
N PHE A 95 -3.36 5.51 -6.40
CA PHE A 95 -2.21 5.96 -7.19
C PHE A 95 -2.29 5.53 -8.66
N HIS A 96 -3.36 4.87 -9.10
CA HIS A 96 -3.64 4.59 -10.52
C HIS A 96 -2.46 3.96 -11.31
N GLY A 97 -1.70 3.07 -10.68
CA GLY A 97 -0.54 2.39 -11.30
C GLY A 97 0.79 3.14 -11.17
N HIS A 98 0.79 4.32 -10.55
CA HIS A 98 2.02 5.02 -10.20
C HIS A 98 2.66 4.39 -8.96
N PRO A 99 3.95 3.98 -9.02
CA PRO A 99 4.59 3.26 -7.94
C PRO A 99 4.85 4.18 -6.74
N VAL A 100 4.50 3.67 -5.55
CA VAL A 100 4.86 4.27 -4.27
C VAL A 100 6.32 3.96 -3.99
N VAL A 101 7.11 5.00 -3.77
CA VAL A 101 8.57 4.92 -3.61
C VAL A 101 8.96 4.94 -2.14
N LYS A 102 8.28 5.76 -1.33
CA LYS A 102 8.48 5.84 0.13
C LYS A 102 7.16 6.09 0.82
N VAL A 103 7.09 5.65 2.07
CA VAL A 103 5.94 5.90 2.94
C VAL A 103 6.40 6.21 4.36
N ALA A 104 5.63 7.04 5.05
CA ALA A 104 5.70 7.31 6.47
C ALA A 104 4.27 7.34 7.04
N CYS A 105 4.11 7.03 8.31
CA CYS A 105 2.82 7.11 8.98
C CYS A 105 2.97 7.55 10.44
N GLY A 106 1.94 8.22 10.92
CA GLY A 106 1.74 8.50 12.34
C GLY A 106 0.72 7.56 12.97
N SER A 107 0.05 8.02 14.02
CA SER A 107 -1.01 7.24 14.67
C SER A 107 -2.20 6.99 13.76
N GLU A 108 -2.58 7.99 12.96
CA GLU A 108 -3.83 8.02 12.18
C GLU A 108 -3.69 8.75 10.82
N HIS A 109 -2.46 8.97 10.33
CA HIS A 109 -2.22 9.60 9.03
C HIS A 109 -1.07 8.93 8.31
N VAL A 110 -1.07 9.05 6.99
CA VAL A 110 -0.05 8.49 6.09
C VAL A 110 0.44 9.58 5.15
N VAL A 111 1.73 9.55 4.86
CA VAL A 111 2.38 10.37 3.83
C VAL A 111 3.13 9.44 2.89
N ALA A 112 2.89 9.57 1.59
CA ALA A 112 3.51 8.75 0.56
C ALA A 112 4.21 9.62 -0.49
N LEU A 113 5.38 9.18 -0.92
CA LEU A 113 6.04 9.71 -2.11
C LEU A 113 5.78 8.75 -3.26
N VAL A 114 5.14 9.26 -4.30
CA VAL A 114 4.66 8.49 -5.45
C VAL A 114 5.36 9.00 -6.70
N SER A 115 5.80 8.10 -7.56
CA SER A 115 6.41 8.47 -8.83
C SER A 115 5.39 9.17 -9.73
N ALA A 116 5.72 10.32 -10.30
CA ALA A 116 4.86 11.01 -11.27
C ALA A 116 4.67 10.19 -12.57
N ARG A 117 5.45 9.13 -12.76
CA ARG A 117 5.41 8.22 -13.93
C ARG A 117 5.16 6.78 -13.48
N GLU A 118 4.67 5.94 -14.37
CA GLU A 118 4.42 4.50 -14.12
C GLU A 118 5.69 3.71 -13.76
N THR A 119 6.88 4.20 -14.13
CA THR A 119 8.16 3.59 -13.76
C THR A 119 9.04 4.60 -13.01
N TYR A 120 9.47 4.25 -11.81
CA TYR A 120 10.40 5.07 -11.03
C TYR A 120 11.83 4.97 -11.59
N LYS A 121 12.38 6.10 -12.05
CA LYS A 121 13.77 6.22 -12.54
C LYS A 121 14.63 7.18 -11.72
N GLY A 122 14.17 7.57 -10.53
CA GLY A 122 14.94 8.43 -9.61
C GLY A 122 14.60 9.92 -9.65
N GLU A 123 13.63 10.35 -10.46
CA GLU A 123 13.22 11.77 -10.60
C GLU A 123 11.69 11.90 -10.61
N ASP A 124 11.17 13.09 -10.30
CA ASP A 124 9.75 13.49 -10.26
C ASP A 124 8.87 12.68 -9.27
N LEU A 125 8.88 13.07 -7.99
CA LEU A 125 8.02 12.51 -6.95
C LEU A 125 6.91 13.48 -6.58
N VAL A 126 5.69 12.96 -6.46
CA VAL A 126 4.52 13.68 -5.95
C VAL A 126 4.27 13.23 -4.52
N CYS A 127 4.08 14.19 -3.62
CA CYS A 127 3.81 13.94 -2.20
C CYS A 127 2.29 13.87 -1.97
N TYR A 128 1.82 12.77 -1.39
CA TYR A 128 0.44 12.57 -1.01
C TYR A 128 0.31 12.42 0.50
N SER A 129 -0.82 12.85 1.05
CA SER A 129 -1.18 12.58 2.45
C SER A 129 -2.67 12.29 2.61
N TRP A 130 -3.01 11.46 3.60
CA TRP A 130 -4.39 11.17 3.99
C TRP A 130 -4.47 10.67 5.43
N GLY A 131 -5.69 10.61 5.96
CA GLY A 131 -6.00 10.21 7.32
C GLY A 131 -6.57 11.35 8.16
N ASN A 132 -6.40 11.23 9.47
CA ASN A 132 -6.76 12.25 10.45
C ASN A 132 -5.99 13.55 10.17
N ASN A 133 -6.68 14.69 10.25
CA ASN A 133 -6.08 16.02 10.05
C ASN A 133 -6.41 17.04 11.16
N HIS A 134 -6.84 16.61 12.35
CA HIS A 134 -7.26 17.54 13.42
C HIS A 134 -6.17 18.53 13.87
N HIS A 135 -4.90 18.22 13.59
CA HIS A 135 -3.75 19.08 13.89
C HIS A 135 -3.10 19.71 12.65
N GLY A 136 -3.66 19.52 11.45
CA GLY A 136 -3.06 19.99 10.19
C GLY A 136 -1.92 19.09 9.71
N GLN A 137 -1.81 17.85 10.20
CA GLN A 137 -0.73 16.92 9.88
C GLN A 137 -0.69 16.46 8.41
N LEU A 138 -1.75 16.71 7.64
CA LEU A 138 -1.76 16.44 6.19
C LEU A 138 -1.06 17.54 5.39
N GLY A 139 -0.83 18.73 5.97
CA GLY A 139 -0.14 19.81 5.25
C GLY A 139 -0.92 20.41 4.07
N LEU A 140 -2.25 20.23 4.04
CA LEU A 140 -3.14 20.70 2.96
C LEU A 140 -3.64 22.15 3.16
N GLY A 141 -3.16 22.84 4.21
CA GLY A 141 -3.60 24.20 4.53
C GLY A 141 -4.93 24.29 5.29
N ASP A 142 -5.47 23.15 5.72
CA ASP A 142 -6.70 23.04 6.51
C ASP A 142 -6.56 22.02 7.66
N ARG A 143 -7.66 21.74 8.37
CA ARG A 143 -7.77 20.69 9.41
C ARG A 143 -8.80 19.61 9.07
N GLU A 144 -9.14 19.49 7.79
CA GLU A 144 -10.14 18.54 7.31
C GLU A 144 -9.49 17.18 7.02
N SER A 145 -10.02 16.12 7.62
CA SER A 145 -9.49 14.77 7.44
C SER A 145 -9.82 14.25 6.04
N ARG A 146 -8.90 13.50 5.43
CA ARG A 146 -9.08 12.94 4.08
C ARG A 146 -9.07 11.42 4.15
N VAL A 147 -10.07 10.78 3.54
CA VAL A 147 -10.14 9.32 3.46
C VAL A 147 -9.22 8.78 2.37
N HIS A 148 -9.03 9.56 1.30
CA HIS A 148 -8.22 9.22 0.15
C HIS A 148 -6.93 10.04 0.12
N PRO A 149 -5.83 9.50 -0.45
CA PRO A 149 -4.60 10.23 -0.72
C PRO A 149 -4.87 11.53 -1.48
N GLU A 150 -4.33 12.63 -0.97
CA GLU A 150 -4.43 13.94 -1.59
C GLU A 150 -3.06 14.57 -1.77
N ILE A 151 -2.87 15.25 -2.90
CA ILE A 151 -1.61 15.87 -3.27
C ILE A 151 -1.31 17.04 -2.33
N ILE A 152 -0.11 17.05 -1.78
CA ILE A 152 0.44 18.20 -1.07
C ILE A 152 1.10 19.12 -2.10
N GLU A 153 0.28 19.98 -2.71
CA GLU A 153 0.68 20.85 -3.83
C GLU A 153 1.91 21.73 -3.54
N MET A 154 2.12 22.08 -2.26
CA MET A 154 3.27 22.87 -1.82
C MET A 154 4.62 22.26 -2.26
N PHE A 155 4.73 20.93 -2.34
CA PHE A 155 5.96 20.25 -2.75
C PHE A 155 6.05 19.97 -4.25
N ASN A 156 4.94 20.12 -4.98
CA ASN A 156 4.86 19.86 -6.42
C ASN A 156 5.19 21.10 -7.27
N GLN A 157 5.22 22.28 -6.64
CA GLN A 157 5.62 23.52 -7.28
C GLN A 157 7.15 23.67 -7.19
N GLY A 158 7.84 23.50 -8.32
CA GLY A 158 9.27 23.78 -8.47
C GLY A 158 9.66 25.28 -8.35
N LEU A 159 9.10 26.02 -7.39
CA LEU A 159 9.26 27.48 -7.25
C LEU A 159 9.47 27.97 -5.81
N PHE A 160 10.20 27.24 -4.96
CA PHE A 160 10.98 27.91 -3.89
C PHE A 160 12.28 28.50 -4.47
N LEU A 161 12.17 29.28 -5.54
CA LEU A 161 13.13 30.33 -5.90
C LEU A 161 12.61 31.62 -5.24
N GLY A 162 12.82 31.78 -3.94
CA GLY A 162 12.43 33.05 -3.29
C GLY A 162 12.17 33.00 -1.79
N CYS A 163 13.07 32.42 -1.00
CA CYS A 163 13.29 32.92 0.35
C CYS A 163 14.68 33.57 0.38
N LEU A 164 14.72 34.87 0.02
CA LEU A 164 15.72 35.84 0.44
C LEU A 164 15.00 36.92 1.24
#